data_AF-A0A956KPF8-F1
#
_entry.id   AF-A0A956KPF8-F1
#
_cell.length_a   1.000
_cell.length_b   1.000
_cell.length_c   1.000
_cell.angle_alpha   90.00
_cell.angle_beta   90.00
_cell.angle_gamma   90.00
#
_symmetry.space_group_name_H-M   'P 1'
#
loop_
_entity.id
_entity.type
_entity.pdbx_description
1 polymer ?
#
loop_
_entity_poly.entity_id
_entity_poly.type
_entity_poly.pdbx_seq_one_letter_code
_entity_poly.pdbx_strand_id
1 'polypeptide(L)'
;MVVVRATCDTFEVLKECSVPGEYRHSGTDDHLDLREYNNEIELQANVPGGVVKFGASFSRAQSVYIGAALVGIQQVPRGELRRSDLRGNCEGALHFVRGAYIGAFAVRSASSGSYATAMDVFAASVGGSKTKDEELLRESGSLDACKMAKLGDAQAPVGCSSVVSLELREISESEGPTVHRQCKVGFGFVNGKCVPVESSTARACEEGQMHACDELCELGDSRGCGQLGLILEINKDHPEALAAYEKACEFGEYHACSRAGVMYSYGMGIAKDERRSTEYFRLACEGFDPDGCTNYGMALDLGRAISPHPAQARMMFQSACEAGNASGCFGYGYLLRTGRGGKPQPSLGDEQIVSAFEMGEEGYFEYGCTNGYGFACVALGAAYEFGLAGRPKSTEDAAMLYEQACESHPWGCRALKRMDLP
;
A
#
# COMPACT_ATOMS: atom_id res chain seq x y z
N MET A 1 -8.86 -8.78 -15.20
CA MET A 1 -8.80 -7.48 -14.48
C MET A 1 -9.28 -6.33 -15.33
N VAL A 2 -9.72 -5.23 -14.69
CA VAL A 2 -10.30 -4.05 -15.33
C VAL A 2 -9.20 -3.10 -15.82
N VAL A 3 -9.29 -2.73 -17.11
CA VAL A 3 -8.45 -1.71 -17.74
C VAL A 3 -9.26 -0.44 -17.93
N VAL A 4 -8.63 0.71 -17.68
CA VAL A 4 -9.29 2.01 -17.75
C VAL A 4 -8.47 3.03 -18.52
N ARG A 5 -9.19 3.97 -19.13
CA ARG A 5 -8.65 5.24 -19.58
C ARG A 5 -9.03 6.27 -18.53
N ALA A 6 -8.09 6.54 -17.63
CA ALA A 6 -8.24 7.58 -16.61
C ALA A 6 -7.32 8.75 -16.96
N THR A 7 -7.90 9.95 -17.04
CA THR A 7 -7.21 11.23 -17.20
C THR A 7 -7.69 12.19 -16.11
N CYS A 8 -7.14 13.41 -16.08
CA CYS A 8 -7.59 14.45 -15.17
C CYS A 8 -9.08 14.80 -15.27
N ASP A 9 -9.72 14.51 -16.41
CA ASP A 9 -11.07 14.96 -16.75
C ASP A 9 -12.03 13.81 -17.11
N THR A 10 -11.49 12.61 -17.39
CA THR A 10 -12.29 11.46 -17.84
C THR A 10 -11.88 10.18 -17.13
N PHE A 11 -12.87 9.36 -16.80
CA PHE A 11 -12.67 8.00 -16.28
C PHE A 11 -13.56 7.05 -17.07
N GLU A 12 -12.94 6.16 -17.84
CA GLU A 12 -13.66 5.22 -18.71
C GLU A 12 -13.14 3.81 -18.54
N VAL A 13 -14.07 2.87 -18.34
CA VAL A 13 -13.76 1.44 -18.31
C VAL A 13 -13.73 0.89 -19.73
N LEU A 14 -12.58 0.39 -20.17
CA LEU A 14 -12.40 -0.20 -21.49
C LEU A 14 -12.89 -1.65 -21.45
N LYS A 15 -14.19 -1.86 -21.69
CA LYS A 15 -14.87 -3.16 -21.54
C LYS A 15 -14.33 -4.28 -22.44
N GLU A 16 -13.71 -3.91 -23.57
CA GLU A 16 -13.10 -4.85 -24.52
C GLU A 16 -11.59 -5.03 -24.30
N CYS A 17 -11.03 -4.38 -23.28
CA CYS A 17 -9.64 -4.51 -22.88
C CYS A 17 -9.53 -5.22 -21.52
N SER A 18 -8.64 -6.20 -21.43
CA SER A 18 -8.47 -6.96 -20.19
C SER A 18 -7.02 -7.34 -19.96
N VAL A 19 -6.69 -7.58 -18.70
CA VAL A 19 -5.41 -8.18 -18.28
C VAL A 19 -5.70 -9.48 -17.53
N PRO A 20 -4.87 -10.55 -17.71
CA PRO A 20 -4.94 -11.75 -16.89
C PRO A 20 -4.82 -11.45 -15.40
N GLY A 21 -5.76 -11.97 -14.59
CA GLY A 21 -5.76 -11.78 -13.14
C GLY A 21 -7.18 -11.75 -12.59
N GLU A 22 -7.30 -12.13 -11.32
CA GLU A 22 -8.56 -12.24 -10.58
C GLU A 22 -8.53 -11.30 -9.39
N TYR A 23 -9.64 -10.62 -9.11
CA TYR A 23 -9.79 -9.86 -7.88
C TYR A 23 -10.30 -10.78 -6.76
N ARG A 24 -9.71 -10.68 -5.57
CA ARG A 24 -10.16 -11.39 -4.36
C ARG A 24 -10.26 -10.44 -3.17
N HIS A 25 -11.25 -10.64 -2.32
CA HIS A 25 -11.41 -9.83 -1.11
C HIS A 25 -10.29 -10.05 -0.09
N SER A 26 -9.87 -8.97 0.57
CA SER A 26 -8.90 -8.95 1.67
C SER A 26 -9.54 -9.12 3.05
N GLY A 27 -10.88 -9.22 3.13
CA GLY A 27 -11.63 -9.04 4.38
C GLY A 27 -11.84 -7.56 4.71
N THR A 28 -12.45 -7.29 5.87
CA THR A 28 -12.70 -5.94 6.38
C THR A 28 -11.82 -5.59 7.56
N ASP A 29 -11.43 -4.33 7.62
CA ASP A 29 -11.00 -3.70 8.87
C ASP A 29 -12.24 -3.35 9.73
N ASP A 30 -12.12 -3.47 11.05
CA ASP A 30 -13.15 -3.07 12.02
C ASP A 30 -13.21 -1.55 12.21
N HIS A 31 -12.21 -0.82 11.71
CA HIS A 31 -12.16 0.63 11.79
C HIS A 31 -12.95 1.31 10.66
N LEU A 32 -13.84 2.23 11.05
CA LEU A 32 -14.53 3.14 10.13
C LEU A 32 -13.59 4.33 9.83
N ASP A 33 -13.12 4.44 8.60
CA ASP A 33 -12.32 5.57 8.14
C ASP A 33 -13.24 6.79 7.93
N LEU A 34 -13.26 7.69 8.90
CA LEU A 34 -14.02 8.95 8.88
C LEU A 34 -13.14 10.07 8.33
N ARG A 35 -13.37 10.44 7.07
CA ARG A 35 -12.63 11.51 6.40
C ARG A 35 -13.43 12.81 6.38
N GLU A 36 -12.84 13.87 6.91
CA GLU A 36 -13.39 15.23 6.86
C GLU A 36 -12.86 16.00 5.64
N TYR A 37 -13.78 16.63 4.92
CA TYR A 37 -13.51 17.47 3.76
C TYR A 37 -14.05 18.87 4.01
N ASN A 38 -13.14 19.84 4.03
CA ASN A 38 -13.44 21.21 4.46
C ASN A 38 -13.84 22.13 3.31
N ASN A 39 -13.57 21.73 2.06
CA ASN A 39 -13.89 22.52 0.88
C ASN A 39 -14.11 21.63 -0.36
N GLU A 40 -14.71 22.24 -1.40
CA GLU A 40 -14.96 21.60 -2.70
C GLU A 40 -13.68 21.02 -3.32
N ILE A 41 -12.57 21.73 -3.18
CA ILE A 41 -11.30 21.40 -3.81
C ILE A 41 -10.72 20.10 -3.20
N GLU A 42 -10.78 19.96 -1.88
CA GLU A 42 -10.39 18.75 -1.16
C GLU A 42 -11.29 17.57 -1.52
N LEU A 43 -12.60 17.77 -1.63
CA LEU A 43 -13.52 16.69 -1.96
C LEU A 43 -13.31 16.19 -3.40
N GLN A 44 -13.15 17.11 -4.37
CA GLN A 44 -12.90 16.78 -5.78
C GLN A 44 -11.55 16.09 -6.02
N ALA A 45 -10.54 16.41 -5.21
CA ALA A 45 -9.22 15.82 -5.35
C ALA A 45 -9.14 14.37 -4.85
N ASN A 46 -10.16 13.88 -4.13
CA ASN A 46 -10.08 12.62 -3.37
C ASN A 46 -11.25 11.64 -3.60
N VAL A 47 -12.30 12.03 -4.32
CA VAL A 47 -13.43 11.15 -4.66
C VAL A 47 -13.45 10.88 -6.17
N PRO A 48 -13.37 9.62 -6.65
CA PRO A 48 -13.35 9.31 -8.08
C PRO A 48 -14.72 9.53 -8.73
N GLY A 49 -14.77 10.11 -9.95
CA GLY A 49 -16.01 10.15 -10.75
C GLY A 49 -16.46 11.50 -11.36
N GLY A 50 -15.71 12.58 -11.17
CA GLY A 50 -15.77 13.74 -12.08
C GLY A 50 -16.65 14.92 -11.65
N VAL A 51 -16.13 16.11 -11.95
CA VAL A 51 -16.82 17.34 -12.41
C VAL A 51 -18.23 17.58 -11.84
N VAL A 52 -18.38 17.73 -10.53
CA VAL A 52 -19.56 18.39 -9.95
C VAL A 52 -19.11 19.74 -9.42
N LYS A 53 -19.55 20.83 -10.06
CA LYS A 53 -19.34 22.19 -9.58
C LYS A 53 -20.17 22.38 -8.31
N PHE A 54 -19.53 22.32 -7.15
CA PHE A 54 -20.12 22.79 -5.91
C PHE A 54 -20.09 24.32 -6.00
N GLY A 55 -21.20 24.91 -6.47
CA GLY A 55 -21.35 26.36 -6.42
C GLY A 55 -21.33 26.92 -4.98
N ALA A 56 -21.98 28.05 -4.77
CA ALA A 56 -22.07 28.82 -3.51
C ALA A 56 -22.73 28.11 -2.28
N SER A 57 -22.67 26.78 -2.22
CA SER A 57 -23.20 25.90 -1.18
C SER A 57 -22.10 25.34 -0.27
N PHE A 58 -20.84 25.22 -0.73
CA PHE A 58 -19.71 24.89 0.16
C PHE A 58 -19.29 26.08 1.01
N SER A 59 -19.39 27.30 0.48
CA SER A 59 -19.18 28.53 1.26
C SER A 59 -20.17 28.71 2.43
N ARG A 60 -21.20 27.86 2.53
CA ARG A 60 -22.15 27.80 3.64
C ARG A 60 -22.05 26.51 4.48
N ALA A 61 -21.33 25.49 4.02
CA ALA A 61 -21.06 24.28 4.78
C ALA A 61 -19.71 24.40 5.47
N GLN A 62 -19.63 24.12 6.77
CA GLN A 62 -18.34 24.15 7.47
C GLN A 62 -17.47 22.91 7.19
N SER A 63 -18.07 21.73 6.97
CA SER A 63 -17.38 20.49 6.58
C SER A 63 -18.35 19.39 6.12
N VAL A 64 -17.84 18.40 5.39
CA VAL A 64 -18.53 17.14 5.02
C VAL A 64 -17.70 15.97 5.52
N TYR A 65 -18.32 15.06 6.29
CA TYR A 65 -17.66 13.83 6.75
C TYR A 65 -18.14 12.65 5.92
N ILE A 66 -17.19 11.81 5.49
CA ILE A 66 -17.46 10.53 4.82
C ILE A 66 -16.84 9.45 5.70
N GLY A 67 -17.68 8.65 6.37
CA GLY A 67 -17.26 7.42 7.03
C GLY A 67 -17.30 6.27 6.04
N ALA A 68 -16.25 5.47 5.91
CA ALA A 68 -16.22 4.29 5.06
C ALA A 68 -15.63 3.07 5.80
N ALA A 69 -16.25 1.89 5.66
CA ALA A 69 -15.57 0.64 6.00
C ALA A 69 -14.82 0.14 4.77
N LEU A 70 -13.53 -0.09 4.92
CA LEU A 70 -12.66 -0.55 3.84
C LEU A 70 -12.76 -2.07 3.71
N VAL A 71 -13.20 -2.54 2.54
CA VAL A 71 -12.97 -3.92 2.11
C VAL A 71 -11.94 -3.88 0.99
N GLY A 72 -10.76 -4.46 1.24
CA GLY A 72 -9.66 -4.47 0.28
C GLY A 72 -9.81 -5.57 -0.77
N ILE A 73 -9.09 -5.42 -1.89
CA ILE A 73 -8.87 -6.50 -2.86
C ILE A 73 -7.39 -6.85 -2.87
N GLN A 74 -7.01 -8.09 -2.52
CA GLN A 74 -5.61 -8.43 -2.18
C GLN A 74 -4.83 -9.20 -3.23
N GLN A 75 -5.41 -9.51 -4.38
CA GLN A 75 -4.75 -10.33 -5.39
C GLN A 75 -4.83 -9.60 -6.72
N VAL A 76 -3.77 -8.88 -7.07
CA VAL A 76 -3.55 -8.31 -8.40
C VAL A 76 -2.09 -8.57 -8.75
N PRO A 77 -1.78 -8.96 -10.01
CA PRO A 77 -0.42 -9.13 -10.48
C PRO A 77 0.48 -7.95 -10.09
N ARG A 78 1.62 -8.28 -9.49
CA ARG A 78 2.65 -7.31 -9.11
C ARG A 78 3.76 -7.31 -10.16
N GLY A 79 3.62 -6.40 -11.10
CA GLY A 79 4.61 -6.07 -12.12
C GLY A 79 4.15 -4.82 -12.87
N GLU A 80 5.07 -4.10 -13.51
CA GLU A 80 4.68 -3.14 -14.53
C GLU A 80 3.92 -3.89 -15.61
N LEU A 81 2.61 -3.63 -15.70
CA LEU A 81 1.81 -4.18 -16.78
C LEU A 81 2.20 -3.45 -18.05
N ARG A 82 2.80 -4.19 -18.97
CA ARG A 82 3.21 -3.69 -20.27
C ARG A 82 2.01 -3.76 -21.21
N ARG A 83 2.01 -2.93 -22.25
CA ARG A 83 0.98 -3.05 -23.30
C ARG A 83 0.89 -4.44 -23.93
N SER A 84 2.00 -5.20 -23.94
CA SER A 84 2.04 -6.59 -24.43
C SER A 84 1.18 -7.56 -23.63
N ASP A 85 0.85 -7.24 -22.37
CA ASP A 85 0.09 -8.11 -21.48
C ASP A 85 -1.43 -7.91 -21.62
N LEU A 86 -1.84 -6.87 -22.33
CA LEU A 86 -3.23 -6.52 -22.58
C LEU A 86 -3.85 -7.46 -23.63
N ARG A 87 -5.11 -7.83 -23.42
CA ARG A 87 -5.89 -8.71 -24.30
C ARG A 87 -7.16 -8.01 -24.75
N GLY A 88 -7.42 -8.07 -26.06
CA GLY A 88 -8.60 -7.49 -26.69
C GLY A 88 -8.32 -6.12 -27.32
N ASN A 89 -9.34 -5.28 -27.40
CA ASN A 89 -9.22 -3.93 -27.95
C ASN A 89 -8.86 -2.94 -26.83
N CYS A 90 -7.59 -2.53 -26.81
CA CYS A 90 -7.00 -1.74 -25.73
C CYS A 90 -6.52 -0.37 -26.18
N GLU A 91 -7.07 0.15 -27.29
CA GLU A 91 -6.74 1.49 -27.77
C GLU A 91 -7.09 2.54 -26.70
N GLY A 92 -6.10 3.36 -26.33
CA GLY A 92 -6.25 4.38 -25.29
C GLY A 92 -6.22 3.86 -23.85
N ALA A 93 -5.81 2.59 -23.62
CA ALA A 93 -5.53 2.09 -22.28
C ALA A 93 -4.37 2.88 -21.64
N LEU A 94 -4.63 3.47 -20.48
CA LEU A 94 -3.64 4.25 -19.71
C LEU A 94 -3.35 3.61 -18.36
N HIS A 95 -4.35 3.00 -17.74
CA HIS A 95 -4.23 2.45 -16.39
C HIS A 95 -4.96 1.11 -16.27
N PHE A 96 -4.60 0.31 -15.26
CA PHE A 96 -5.41 -0.80 -14.78
C PHE A 96 -5.81 -0.58 -13.31
N VAL A 97 -6.93 -1.16 -12.91
CA VAL A 97 -7.40 -1.10 -11.52
C VAL A 97 -6.64 -2.16 -10.72
N ARG A 98 -5.72 -1.71 -9.85
CA ARG A 98 -4.95 -2.57 -8.95
C ARG A 98 -5.71 -2.98 -7.71
N GLY A 99 -6.64 -2.16 -7.27
CA GLY A 99 -7.43 -2.42 -6.10
C GLY A 99 -8.70 -1.58 -6.16
N ALA A 100 -9.75 -2.06 -5.52
CA ALA A 100 -10.93 -1.27 -5.27
C ALA A 100 -11.23 -1.37 -3.79
N TYR A 101 -11.45 -0.22 -3.17
CA TYR A 101 -12.07 -0.14 -1.86
C TYR A 101 -13.56 -0.15 -2.10
N ILE A 102 -14.17 -1.29 -1.81
CA ILE A 102 -15.61 -1.44 -1.83
C ILE A 102 -16.09 -1.56 -0.39
N GLY A 103 -17.26 -1.03 -0.09
CA GLY A 103 -17.67 -0.88 1.29
C GLY A 103 -19.07 -0.34 1.45
N ALA A 104 -19.32 0.17 2.64
CA ALA A 104 -20.45 1.02 2.96
C ALA A 104 -19.92 2.39 3.38
N PHE A 105 -20.63 3.46 3.03
CA PHE A 105 -20.27 4.80 3.46
C PHE A 105 -21.43 5.51 4.15
N ALA A 106 -21.12 6.40 5.08
CA ALA A 106 -22.05 7.28 5.78
C ALA A 106 -21.62 8.74 5.59
N VAL A 107 -22.53 9.60 5.11
CA VAL A 107 -22.25 11.03 4.97
C VAL A 107 -22.91 11.79 6.09
N ARG A 108 -22.13 12.57 6.85
CA ARG A 108 -22.63 13.55 7.84
C ARG A 108 -22.37 14.96 7.34
N SER A 109 -23.40 15.80 7.36
CA SER A 109 -23.29 17.20 6.95
C SER A 109 -23.84 18.14 8.02
N ALA A 110 -23.17 19.27 8.21
CA ALA A 110 -23.59 20.33 9.13
C ALA A 110 -24.83 21.11 8.64
N SER A 111 -25.27 20.96 7.39
CA SER A 111 -26.46 21.65 6.86
C SER A 111 -27.22 20.85 5.80
N SER A 112 -28.54 21.08 5.71
CA SER A 112 -29.43 20.39 4.76
C SER A 112 -29.14 20.69 3.28
N GLY A 113 -28.53 21.85 2.97
CA GLY A 113 -28.18 22.25 1.60
C GLY A 113 -26.93 21.55 1.08
N SER A 114 -25.92 21.42 1.92
CA SER A 114 -24.64 20.75 1.61
C SER A 114 -24.80 19.23 1.53
N TYR A 115 -25.74 18.70 2.32
CA TYR A 115 -26.19 17.32 2.29
C TYR A 115 -26.76 16.90 0.91
N ALA A 116 -27.62 17.73 0.28
CA ALA A 116 -28.19 17.40 -1.03
C ALA A 116 -27.10 17.29 -2.12
N THR A 117 -26.08 18.14 -2.03
CA THR A 117 -24.95 18.14 -2.98
C THR A 117 -24.00 16.95 -2.78
N ALA A 118 -23.75 16.53 -1.55
CA ALA A 118 -22.98 15.31 -1.27
C ALA A 118 -23.68 14.06 -1.84
N MET A 119 -25.02 14.04 -1.86
CA MET A 119 -25.79 12.94 -2.45
C MET A 119 -25.67 12.87 -3.97
N ASP A 120 -25.53 13.98 -4.71
CA ASP A 120 -25.34 13.93 -6.16
C ASP A 120 -24.02 13.25 -6.57
N VAL A 121 -22.99 13.33 -5.71
CA VAL A 121 -21.69 12.67 -5.90
C VAL A 121 -21.81 11.14 -5.82
N PHE A 122 -22.59 10.64 -4.86
CA PHE A 122 -22.68 9.20 -4.59
C PHE A 122 -23.94 8.53 -5.16
N ALA A 123 -24.96 9.29 -5.54
CA ALA A 123 -26.17 8.78 -6.20
C ALA A 123 -25.88 8.29 -7.62
N ALA A 124 -24.81 8.78 -8.25
CA ALA A 124 -24.33 8.26 -9.53
C ALA A 124 -23.78 6.83 -9.44
N SER A 125 -23.44 6.35 -8.23
CA SER A 125 -22.77 5.07 -8.03
C SER A 125 -23.63 3.97 -7.39
N VAL A 126 -24.58 4.23 -6.47
CA VAL A 126 -25.33 3.11 -5.83
C VAL A 126 -26.67 3.54 -5.19
N GLY A 127 -27.73 2.73 -5.38
CA GLY A 127 -29.07 2.97 -4.82
C GLY A 127 -29.16 2.74 -3.31
N GLY A 128 -29.29 3.81 -2.53
CA GLY A 128 -29.48 3.78 -1.07
C GLY A 128 -30.93 3.96 -0.61
N SER A 129 -31.26 3.40 0.58
CA SER A 129 -32.58 3.48 1.22
C SER A 129 -32.67 4.63 2.25
N LYS A 130 -33.88 5.16 2.50
CA LYS A 130 -34.15 6.25 3.44
C LYS A 130 -34.51 5.71 4.83
N THR A 131 -33.68 5.96 5.84
CA THR A 131 -34.07 5.86 7.26
C THR A 131 -34.16 7.24 7.90
N LYS A 132 -34.86 7.34 9.05
CA LYS A 132 -35.71 8.48 9.40
C LYS A 132 -35.39 9.20 10.71
N ASP A 133 -34.23 9.00 11.33
CA ASP A 133 -33.92 9.62 12.63
C ASP A 133 -32.61 10.43 12.66
N GLU A 134 -32.59 11.37 13.60
CA GLU A 134 -31.87 12.66 13.63
C GLU A 134 -30.35 12.58 13.87
N GLU A 135 -29.58 12.83 12.80
CA GLU A 135 -28.45 13.79 12.70
C GLU A 135 -27.93 13.74 11.23
N LEU A 136 -28.82 13.93 10.25
CA LEU A 136 -28.61 13.86 8.79
C LEU A 136 -27.47 12.93 8.30
N LEU A 137 -27.37 11.74 8.89
CA LEU A 137 -26.54 10.64 8.43
C LEU A 137 -27.36 9.87 7.39
N ARG A 138 -26.87 9.79 6.15
CA ARG A 138 -27.37 8.79 5.19
C ARG A 138 -26.25 7.85 4.78
N GLU A 139 -26.62 6.58 4.68
CA GLU A 139 -25.71 5.47 4.43
C GLU A 139 -25.99 4.85 3.05
N SER A 140 -24.94 4.35 2.40
CA SER A 140 -25.04 3.49 1.23
C SER A 140 -24.26 2.21 1.48
N GLY A 141 -24.94 1.08 1.29
CA GLY A 141 -24.47 -0.20 1.80
C GLY A 141 -24.74 -0.38 3.30
N SER A 142 -24.30 -1.49 3.88
CA SER A 142 -24.40 -1.80 5.31
C SER A 142 -23.01 -2.15 5.84
N LEU A 143 -22.56 -1.39 6.85
CA LEU A 143 -21.28 -1.64 7.53
C LEU A 143 -21.25 -3.04 8.14
N ASP A 144 -22.35 -3.48 8.76
CA ASP A 144 -22.47 -4.81 9.33
C ASP A 144 -22.46 -5.91 8.26
N ALA A 145 -23.02 -5.64 7.07
CA ALA A 145 -22.90 -6.54 5.94
C ALA A 145 -21.45 -6.62 5.44
N CYS A 146 -20.73 -5.50 5.43
CA CYS A 146 -19.32 -5.47 5.05
C CYS A 146 -18.45 -6.32 5.96
N LYS A 147 -18.66 -6.24 7.28
CA LYS A 147 -17.93 -7.03 8.29
C LYS A 147 -18.04 -8.55 8.10
N MET A 148 -18.99 -9.02 7.31
CA MET A 148 -19.12 -10.44 6.98
C MET A 148 -18.17 -10.90 5.86
N ALA A 149 -17.50 -9.98 5.16
CA ALA A 149 -16.57 -10.31 4.09
C ALA A 149 -15.32 -10.99 4.67
N LYS A 150 -14.97 -12.16 4.12
CA LYS A 150 -13.80 -12.92 4.54
C LYS A 150 -12.68 -12.77 3.53
N LEU A 151 -11.46 -12.91 4.03
CA LEU A 151 -10.27 -13.00 3.20
C LEU A 151 -10.43 -14.15 2.19
N GLY A 152 -10.28 -13.84 0.91
CA GLY A 152 -10.38 -14.79 -0.20
C GLY A 152 -11.77 -14.94 -0.83
N ASP A 153 -12.80 -14.25 -0.32
CA ASP A 153 -14.14 -14.28 -0.91
C ASP A 153 -14.12 -13.78 -2.37
N ALA A 154 -14.90 -14.44 -3.23
CA ALA A 154 -15.00 -14.14 -4.66
C ALA A 154 -15.98 -12.98 -4.97
N GLN A 155 -16.90 -12.68 -4.05
CA GLN A 155 -17.89 -11.62 -4.19
C GLN A 155 -18.11 -10.95 -2.84
N ALA A 156 -18.43 -9.67 -2.87
CA ALA A 156 -18.79 -8.93 -1.67
C ALA A 156 -20.13 -9.42 -1.11
N PRO A 157 -20.31 -9.38 0.23
CA PRO A 157 -21.62 -9.59 0.84
C PRO A 157 -22.69 -8.66 0.25
N VAL A 158 -23.93 -9.15 0.18
CA VAL A 158 -25.07 -8.33 -0.26
C VAL A 158 -25.19 -7.12 0.65
N GLY A 159 -25.12 -5.91 0.06
CA GLY A 159 -25.10 -4.65 0.81
C GLY A 159 -23.70 -4.10 1.09
N CYS A 160 -22.62 -4.76 0.66
CA CYS A 160 -21.24 -4.26 0.77
C CYS A 160 -20.56 -4.09 -0.59
N SER A 161 -21.23 -3.45 -1.55
CA SER A 161 -20.76 -3.36 -2.93
C SER A 161 -20.57 -1.93 -3.43
N SER A 162 -20.60 -0.94 -2.53
CA SER A 162 -20.43 0.46 -2.93
C SER A 162 -18.96 0.73 -3.18
N VAL A 163 -18.60 1.18 -4.39
CA VAL A 163 -17.23 1.58 -4.69
C VAL A 163 -16.94 2.90 -3.99
N VAL A 164 -16.03 2.87 -3.03
CA VAL A 164 -15.60 4.02 -2.23
C VAL A 164 -14.39 4.69 -2.88
N SER A 165 -13.40 3.90 -3.31
CA SER A 165 -12.18 4.39 -3.95
C SER A 165 -11.56 3.31 -4.86
N LEU A 166 -10.75 3.73 -5.84
CA LEU A 166 -10.04 2.85 -6.75
C LEU A 166 -8.53 3.14 -6.68
N GLU A 167 -7.72 2.10 -6.59
CA GLU A 167 -6.27 2.20 -6.81
C GLU A 167 -5.97 1.95 -8.28
N LEU A 168 -5.47 2.99 -8.95
CA LEU A 168 -5.05 2.91 -10.34
C LEU A 168 -3.53 2.74 -10.43
N ARG A 169 -3.08 1.96 -11.41
CA ARG A 169 -1.68 1.86 -11.80
C ARG A 169 -1.55 2.10 -13.29
N GLU A 170 -0.52 2.83 -13.67
CA GLU A 170 -0.21 3.11 -15.07
C GLU A 170 0.18 1.82 -15.82
N ILE A 171 -0.16 1.78 -17.10
CA ILE A 171 0.30 0.77 -18.04
C ILE A 171 1.52 1.37 -18.74
N SER A 172 2.69 0.78 -18.53
CA SER A 172 3.96 1.29 -19.05
C SER A 172 4.04 1.18 -20.59
N GLU A 173 4.52 2.23 -21.26
CA GLU A 173 4.81 2.25 -22.71
C GLU A 173 6.27 1.90 -23.05
N SER A 174 7.22 1.91 -22.10
CA SER A 174 8.66 1.68 -22.34
C SER A 174 9.43 1.20 -21.09
N GLU A 175 10.54 0.48 -21.28
CA GLU A 175 11.52 0.17 -20.23
C GLU A 175 12.22 1.46 -19.76
N GLY A 176 11.81 2.02 -18.60
CA GLY A 176 12.33 3.28 -18.05
C GLY A 176 11.38 3.95 -17.05
N PRO A 177 11.87 4.83 -16.17
CA PRO A 177 11.32 5.01 -14.83
C PRO A 177 9.93 5.64 -14.81
N THR A 178 9.01 4.99 -14.10
CA THR A 178 7.75 5.59 -13.66
C THR A 178 8.01 6.77 -12.73
N VAL A 179 7.48 7.94 -13.09
CA VAL A 179 7.45 9.13 -12.24
C VAL A 179 6.54 8.86 -11.03
N HIS A 180 7.01 9.19 -9.82
CA HIS A 180 6.23 9.06 -8.58
C HIS A 180 4.96 9.94 -8.59
N ARG A 181 3.84 9.31 -8.17
CA ARG A 181 2.55 9.87 -7.70
C ARG A 181 2.39 11.39 -7.90
N GLN A 182 1.51 11.80 -8.81
CA GLN A 182 1.15 13.21 -8.95
C GLN A 182 -0.29 13.48 -8.51
N CYS A 183 -0.42 14.20 -7.39
CA CYS A 183 -1.50 15.17 -7.28
C CYS A 183 -1.38 16.15 -8.47
N LYS A 184 -2.50 16.73 -8.94
CA LYS A 184 -2.48 17.70 -10.07
C LYS A 184 -1.41 18.77 -9.83
N VAL A 185 -0.77 19.27 -10.90
CA VAL A 185 0.18 20.40 -10.80
C VAL A 185 -0.47 21.54 -10.01
N GLY A 186 0.16 21.94 -8.91
CA GLY A 186 -0.42 22.87 -7.93
C GLY A 186 -1.06 22.21 -6.70
N PHE A 187 -0.89 20.90 -6.47
CA PHE A 187 -1.35 20.16 -5.28
C PHE A 187 -0.24 19.26 -4.71
N GLY A 188 -0.16 19.15 -3.38
CA GLY A 188 0.73 18.23 -2.63
C GLY A 188 -0.07 17.12 -1.93
N PHE A 189 0.54 15.96 -1.67
CA PHE A 189 -0.09 14.86 -0.94
C PHE A 189 0.14 15.04 0.57
N VAL A 190 -0.90 15.08 1.40
CA VAL A 190 -0.86 15.26 2.87
C VAL A 190 -2.02 14.43 3.47
N ASN A 191 -1.79 13.66 4.54
CA ASN A 191 -2.84 12.86 5.22
C ASN A 191 -3.67 11.95 4.28
N GLY A 192 -3.00 11.27 3.34
CA GLY A 192 -3.69 10.39 2.39
C GLY A 192 -4.54 11.11 1.33
N LYS A 193 -4.48 12.45 1.25
CA LYS A 193 -5.25 13.29 0.33
C LYS A 193 -4.42 14.33 -0.44
N CYS A 194 -4.88 14.77 -1.61
CA CYS A 194 -4.27 15.86 -2.37
C CYS A 194 -4.80 17.24 -1.92
N VAL A 195 -3.91 18.20 -1.59
CA VAL A 195 -4.22 19.55 -1.09
C VAL A 195 -3.50 20.65 -1.90
N PRO A 196 -4.07 21.88 -2.08
CA PRO A 196 -3.47 22.94 -2.91
C PRO A 196 -2.11 23.45 -2.42
N VAL A 197 -1.18 23.67 -3.35
CA VAL A 197 0.21 24.07 -3.07
C VAL A 197 0.33 25.50 -2.55
N GLU A 198 -0.61 26.38 -2.86
CA GLU A 198 -0.64 27.74 -2.26
C GLU A 198 -1.02 27.73 -0.78
N SER A 199 -1.62 26.63 -0.28
CA SER A 199 -1.71 26.34 1.17
C SER A 199 -0.56 25.48 1.66
N SER A 200 0.22 24.90 0.74
CA SER A 200 1.42 24.12 1.02
C SER A 200 2.66 25.02 0.93
N THR A 201 2.94 25.70 2.04
CA THR A 201 4.28 25.45 2.57
C THR A 201 4.30 23.98 2.97
N ALA A 202 4.63 23.10 2.02
CA ALA A 202 4.91 21.70 2.31
C ALA A 202 6.17 21.68 3.19
N ARG A 203 5.96 21.84 4.50
CA ARG A 203 6.92 21.47 5.54
C ARG A 203 7.01 19.95 5.47
N ALA A 204 7.74 19.40 4.50
CA ALA A 204 8.36 18.10 4.72
C ALA A 204 9.51 18.40 5.68
N CYS A 205 9.47 17.84 6.89
CA CYS A 205 10.60 18.01 7.78
C CYS A 205 11.76 17.11 7.29
N GLU A 206 12.94 17.68 7.14
CA GLU A 206 14.15 16.97 6.71
C GLU A 206 14.96 16.48 7.93
N GLU A 207 15.95 15.61 7.71
CA GLU A 207 16.92 15.19 8.73
C GLU A 207 17.52 16.42 9.43
N GLY A 208 17.35 16.51 10.75
CA GLY A 208 17.83 17.61 11.58
C GLY A 208 16.80 18.70 11.89
N GLN A 209 15.57 18.62 11.36
CA GLN A 209 14.48 19.57 11.63
C GLN A 209 13.48 19.03 12.66
N MET A 210 13.97 18.53 13.79
CA MET A 210 13.15 17.87 14.81
C MET A 210 11.93 18.70 15.25
N HIS A 211 12.11 20.01 15.49
CA HIS A 211 11.02 20.89 15.92
C HIS A 211 9.95 21.09 14.86
N ALA A 212 10.31 21.04 13.56
CA ALA A 212 9.35 21.11 12.47
C ALA A 212 8.61 19.77 12.31
N CYS A 213 9.29 18.63 12.49
CA CYS A 213 8.64 17.32 12.50
C CYS A 213 7.64 17.19 13.65
N ASP A 214 7.99 17.70 14.84
CA ASP A 214 7.12 17.72 16.01
C ASP A 214 5.85 18.54 15.77
N GLU A 215 5.99 19.77 15.25
CA GLU A 215 4.85 20.62 14.91
C GLU A 215 3.92 19.95 13.88
N LEU A 216 4.47 19.27 12.87
CA LEU A 216 3.69 18.52 11.88
C LEU A 216 3.00 17.31 12.48
N CYS A 217 3.67 16.59 13.37
CA CYS A 217 3.12 15.41 14.01
C CYS A 217 1.92 15.78 14.91
N GLU A 218 2.02 16.88 15.66
CA GLU A 218 0.92 17.40 16.47
C GLU A 218 -0.27 17.89 15.62
N LEU A 219 -0.03 18.26 14.36
CA LEU A 219 -1.07 18.60 13.38
C LEU A 219 -1.69 17.37 12.68
N GLY A 220 -1.26 16.16 13.05
CA GLY A 220 -1.77 14.91 12.50
C GLY A 220 -1.10 14.45 11.20
N ASP A 221 0.06 15.01 10.83
CA ASP A 221 0.78 14.58 9.63
C ASP A 221 1.51 13.26 9.85
N SER A 222 1.06 12.21 9.18
CA SER A 222 1.58 10.84 9.33
C SER A 222 3.08 10.73 9.01
N ARG A 223 3.54 11.44 7.98
CA ARG A 223 4.95 11.47 7.57
C ARG A 223 5.81 12.29 8.52
N GLY A 224 5.31 13.41 9.02
CA GLY A 224 5.93 14.22 10.05
C GLY A 224 6.16 13.43 11.33
N CYS A 225 5.13 12.69 11.80
CA CYS A 225 5.28 11.76 12.92
C CYS A 225 6.29 10.64 12.62
N GLY A 226 6.26 10.06 11.42
CA GLY A 226 7.21 9.01 11.03
C GLY A 226 8.66 9.49 11.00
N GLN A 227 8.90 10.69 10.46
CA GLN A 227 10.23 11.31 10.44
C GLN A 227 10.68 11.76 11.83
N LEU A 228 9.78 12.28 12.66
CA LEU A 228 10.06 12.57 14.05
C LEU A 228 10.51 11.30 14.79
N GLY A 229 9.76 10.20 14.63
CA GLY A 229 10.11 8.90 15.17
C GLY A 229 11.50 8.44 14.76
N LEU A 230 11.86 8.60 13.48
CA LEU A 230 13.19 8.26 12.99
C LEU A 230 14.29 9.13 13.62
N ILE A 231 14.10 10.44 13.70
CA ILE A 231 15.07 11.36 14.31
C ILE A 231 15.28 11.01 15.79
N LEU A 232 14.19 10.81 16.53
CA LEU A 232 14.24 10.44 17.95
C LEU A 232 14.89 9.07 18.15
N GLU A 233 14.62 8.09 17.28
CA GLU A 233 15.25 6.77 17.33
C GLU A 233 16.77 6.88 17.11
N ILE A 234 17.22 7.68 16.13
CA ILE A 234 18.64 7.95 15.87
C ILE A 234 19.31 8.64 17.07
N ASN A 235 18.60 9.58 17.70
CA ASN A 235 19.06 10.27 18.91
C ASN A 235 19.01 9.39 20.18
N LYS A 236 18.43 8.19 20.08
CA LYS A 236 18.23 7.21 21.17
C LYS A 236 17.20 7.63 22.22
N ASP A 237 16.30 8.55 21.84
CA ASP A 237 15.12 8.95 22.62
C ASP A 237 13.98 7.96 22.36
N HIS A 238 14.21 6.70 22.76
CA HIS A 238 13.37 5.57 22.36
C HIS A 238 11.90 5.66 22.81
N PRO A 239 11.56 6.09 24.05
CA PRO A 239 10.16 6.24 24.45
C PRO A 239 9.41 7.26 23.57
N GLU A 240 10.04 8.38 23.26
CA GLU A 240 9.48 9.45 22.43
C GLU A 240 9.37 9.01 20.97
N ALA A 241 10.38 8.28 20.47
CA ALA A 241 10.35 7.69 19.14
C ALA A 241 9.17 6.71 18.98
N LEU A 242 8.94 5.85 19.99
CA LEU A 242 7.81 4.94 20.00
C LEU A 242 6.50 5.72 19.93
N ALA A 243 6.30 6.74 20.78
CA ALA A 243 5.08 7.55 20.75
C ALA A 243 4.85 8.22 19.40
N ALA A 244 5.91 8.71 18.74
CA ALA A 244 5.83 9.29 17.41
C ALA A 244 5.47 8.24 16.34
N TYR A 245 6.04 7.03 16.40
CA TYR A 245 5.70 5.94 15.49
C TYR A 245 4.28 5.41 15.69
N GLU A 246 3.79 5.34 16.94
CA GLU A 246 2.41 4.96 17.24
C GLU A 246 1.43 5.96 16.62
N LYS A 247 1.65 7.27 16.80
CA LYS A 247 0.86 8.32 16.13
C LYS A 247 0.92 8.22 14.61
N ALA A 248 2.12 8.04 14.04
CA ALA A 248 2.29 7.89 12.59
C ALA A 248 1.50 6.68 12.04
N CYS A 249 1.53 5.56 12.77
CA CYS A 249 0.77 4.35 12.45
C CYS A 249 -0.74 4.62 12.49
N GLU A 250 -1.24 5.30 13.54
CA GLU A 250 -2.65 5.71 13.65
C GLU A 250 -3.09 6.63 12.50
N PHE A 251 -2.18 7.45 11.96
CA PHE A 251 -2.43 8.31 10.80
C PHE A 251 -2.19 7.63 9.45
N GLY A 252 -2.00 6.30 9.41
CA GLY A 252 -1.93 5.50 8.20
C GLY A 252 -0.53 5.40 7.56
N GLU A 253 0.53 5.75 8.28
CA GLU A 253 1.91 5.45 7.86
C GLU A 253 2.30 4.05 8.33
N TYR A 254 1.96 3.04 7.54
CA TYR A 254 2.08 1.63 7.94
C TYR A 254 3.52 1.13 8.15
N HIS A 255 4.51 1.75 7.53
CA HIS A 255 5.92 1.48 7.86
C HIS A 255 6.24 1.88 9.31
N ALA A 256 5.60 2.93 9.85
CA ALA A 256 5.75 3.31 11.26
C ALA A 256 5.10 2.28 12.20
N CYS A 257 4.01 1.61 11.79
CA CYS A 257 3.48 0.46 12.52
C CYS A 257 4.53 -0.64 12.67
N SER A 258 5.26 -0.97 11.59
CA SER A 258 6.37 -1.94 11.66
C SER A 258 7.48 -1.50 12.62
N ARG A 259 7.83 -0.20 12.64
CA ARG A 259 8.82 0.34 13.58
C ARG A 259 8.36 0.22 15.02
N ALA A 260 7.13 0.61 15.33
CA ALA A 260 6.54 0.44 16.66
C ALA A 260 6.53 -1.05 17.08
N GLY A 261 6.16 -1.95 16.18
CA GLY A 261 6.21 -3.39 16.41
C GLY A 261 7.60 -3.90 16.80
N VAL A 262 8.63 -3.47 16.06
CA VAL A 262 10.04 -3.77 16.38
C VAL A 262 10.42 -3.24 17.76
N MET A 263 10.07 -2.00 18.10
CA MET A 263 10.39 -1.42 19.41
C MET A 263 9.75 -2.20 20.56
N TYR A 264 8.50 -2.66 20.40
CA TYR A 264 7.83 -3.54 21.37
C TYR A 264 8.47 -4.92 21.49
N SER A 265 8.90 -5.53 20.38
CA SER A 265 9.55 -6.85 20.39
C SER A 265 10.93 -6.83 21.06
N TYR A 266 11.72 -5.78 20.79
CA TYR A 266 13.06 -5.64 21.35
C TYR A 266 13.08 -4.93 22.72
N GLY A 267 12.01 -4.22 23.09
CA GLY A 267 11.96 -3.45 24.34
C GLY A 267 12.87 -2.23 24.26
N MET A 268 12.84 -1.49 23.15
CA MET A 268 13.66 -0.30 22.95
C MET A 268 13.06 0.87 23.74
N GLY A 269 13.70 1.26 24.85
CA GLY A 269 13.20 2.32 25.73
C GLY A 269 11.99 1.95 26.59
N ILE A 270 11.45 0.75 26.41
CA ILE A 270 10.26 0.24 27.10
C ILE A 270 10.42 -1.25 27.46
N ALA A 271 9.53 -1.77 28.30
CA ALA A 271 9.46 -3.20 28.53
C ALA A 271 8.99 -3.92 27.24
N LYS A 272 9.54 -5.11 26.98
CA LYS A 272 9.09 -5.96 25.87
C LYS A 272 7.61 -6.30 26.01
N ASP A 273 6.86 -6.17 24.93
CA ASP A 273 5.45 -6.57 24.84
C ASP A 273 5.18 -7.24 23.48
N GLU A 274 5.33 -8.57 23.45
CA GLU A 274 5.14 -9.37 22.24
C GLU A 274 3.70 -9.29 21.68
N ARG A 275 2.71 -9.01 22.54
CA ARG A 275 1.31 -8.91 22.11
C ARG A 275 1.09 -7.61 21.35
N ARG A 276 1.56 -6.48 21.87
CA ARG A 276 1.53 -5.19 21.15
C ARG A 276 2.36 -5.24 19.88
N SER A 277 3.56 -5.83 19.96
CA SER A 277 4.42 -6.06 18.79
C SER A 277 3.66 -6.76 17.66
N THR A 278 3.02 -7.89 17.96
CA THR A 278 2.25 -8.67 16.98
C THR A 278 1.08 -7.88 16.39
N GLU A 279 0.40 -7.08 17.21
CA GLU A 279 -0.69 -6.23 16.77
C GLU A 279 -0.22 -5.12 15.81
N TYR A 280 0.89 -4.45 16.11
CA TYR A 280 1.46 -3.45 15.22
C TYR A 280 1.95 -4.05 13.90
N PHE A 281 2.51 -5.27 13.92
CA PHE A 281 2.86 -5.98 12.69
C PHE A 281 1.63 -6.39 11.86
N ARG A 282 0.52 -6.76 12.52
CA ARG A 282 -0.76 -7.02 11.85
C ARG A 282 -1.24 -5.76 11.11
N LEU A 283 -1.31 -4.63 11.81
CA LEU A 283 -1.70 -3.32 11.23
C LEU A 283 -0.80 -2.92 10.07
N ALA A 284 0.52 -3.08 10.23
CA ALA A 284 1.49 -2.82 9.18
C ALA A 284 1.22 -3.68 7.94
N CYS A 285 0.94 -4.97 8.13
CA CYS A 285 0.67 -5.88 7.02
C CYS A 285 -0.67 -5.61 6.32
N GLU A 286 -1.71 -5.20 7.07
CA GLU A 286 -2.99 -4.75 6.52
C GLU A 286 -2.80 -3.51 5.64
N GLY A 287 -1.86 -2.65 6.03
CA GLY A 287 -1.35 -1.54 5.23
C GLY A 287 -0.39 -1.90 4.11
N PHE A 288 -0.19 -3.20 3.83
CA PHE A 288 0.73 -3.74 2.82
C PHE A 288 2.21 -3.42 3.06
N ASP A 289 2.61 -3.12 4.29
CA ASP A 289 4.02 -2.97 4.63
C ASP A 289 4.72 -4.35 4.59
N PRO A 290 5.77 -4.52 3.75
CA PRO A 290 6.40 -5.83 3.55
C PRO A 290 7.09 -6.37 4.81
N ASP A 291 7.72 -5.49 5.60
CA ASP A 291 8.37 -5.87 6.86
C ASP A 291 7.33 -6.26 7.91
N GLY A 292 6.21 -5.54 7.95
CA GLY A 292 5.04 -5.84 8.77
C GLY A 292 4.47 -7.22 8.45
N CYS A 293 4.25 -7.51 7.17
CA CYS A 293 3.77 -8.82 6.71
C CYS A 293 4.74 -9.95 7.03
N THR A 294 6.04 -9.75 6.89
CA THR A 294 7.03 -10.76 7.29
C THR A 294 6.97 -11.03 8.79
N ASN A 295 6.96 -9.98 9.62
CA ASN A 295 6.97 -10.15 11.07
C ASN A 295 5.63 -10.72 11.60
N TYR A 296 4.50 -10.31 11.03
CA TYR A 296 3.20 -10.88 11.36
C TYR A 296 3.10 -12.34 10.90
N GLY A 297 3.61 -12.66 9.70
CA GLY A 297 3.75 -14.04 9.23
C GLY A 297 4.58 -14.90 10.19
N MET A 298 5.65 -14.35 10.74
CA MET A 298 6.47 -15.04 11.75
C MET A 298 5.71 -15.26 13.07
N ALA A 299 4.94 -14.28 13.53
CA ALA A 299 4.09 -14.44 14.70
C ALA A 299 3.05 -15.54 14.51
N LEU A 300 2.42 -15.60 13.33
CA LEU A 300 1.45 -16.63 12.96
C LEU A 300 2.08 -18.03 12.79
N ASP A 301 3.29 -18.16 12.25
CA ASP A 301 3.92 -19.48 12.09
C ASP A 301 4.40 -20.05 13.43
N LEU A 302 5.03 -19.20 14.25
CA LEU A 302 5.66 -19.61 15.50
C LEU A 302 4.73 -19.55 16.71
N GLY A 303 3.57 -18.87 16.59
CA GLY A 303 2.67 -18.63 17.71
C GLY A 303 3.23 -17.64 18.74
N ARG A 304 3.89 -16.58 18.30
CA ARG A 304 4.41 -15.54 19.22
C ARG A 304 3.25 -14.65 19.67
N ALA A 305 2.89 -14.74 20.95
CA ALA A 305 1.76 -14.02 21.57
C ALA A 305 0.36 -14.28 20.98
N ILE A 306 0.25 -15.01 19.87
CA ILE A 306 -0.99 -15.46 19.23
C ILE A 306 -0.94 -16.97 18.97
N SER A 307 -2.09 -17.59 18.69
CA SER A 307 -2.13 -19.01 18.32
C SER A 307 -1.49 -19.23 16.95
N PRO A 308 -0.76 -20.35 16.73
CA PRO A 308 -0.18 -20.66 15.44
C PRO A 308 -1.23 -20.85 14.34
N HIS A 309 -1.05 -20.16 13.21
CA HIS A 309 -1.86 -20.25 12.00
C HIS A 309 -0.96 -20.30 10.76
N PRO A 310 -0.23 -21.41 10.51
CA PRO A 310 0.78 -21.49 9.45
C PRO A 310 0.21 -21.31 8.03
N ALA A 311 -1.07 -21.61 7.80
CA ALA A 311 -1.73 -21.32 6.53
C ALA A 311 -1.91 -19.81 6.29
N GLN A 312 -2.21 -19.04 7.34
CA GLN A 312 -2.26 -17.58 7.29
C GLN A 312 -0.86 -16.98 7.20
N ALA A 313 0.10 -17.52 7.96
CA ALA A 313 1.50 -17.13 7.87
C ALA A 313 2.03 -17.24 6.43
N ARG A 314 1.67 -18.32 5.72
CA ARG A 314 2.02 -18.49 4.31
C ARG A 314 1.50 -17.35 3.44
N MET A 315 0.25 -16.91 3.63
CA MET A 315 -0.32 -15.77 2.88
C MET A 315 0.41 -14.46 3.19
N MET A 316 0.76 -14.22 4.45
CA MET A 316 1.50 -13.01 4.85
C MET A 316 2.91 -13.01 4.26
N PHE A 317 3.64 -14.12 4.37
CA PHE A 317 4.96 -14.28 3.78
C PHE A 317 4.95 -14.20 2.25
N GLN A 318 3.92 -14.76 1.61
CA GLN A 318 3.71 -14.60 0.17
C GLN A 318 3.54 -13.12 -0.19
N SER A 319 2.65 -12.39 0.51
CA SER A 319 2.43 -10.96 0.27
C SER A 319 3.71 -10.12 0.46
N ALA A 320 4.52 -10.43 1.47
CA ALA A 320 5.80 -9.78 1.72
C ALA A 320 6.84 -10.13 0.63
N CYS A 321 6.89 -11.40 0.21
CA CYS A 321 7.79 -11.84 -0.86
C CYS A 321 7.45 -11.20 -2.20
N GLU A 322 6.17 -11.14 -2.53
CA GLU A 322 5.63 -10.44 -3.68
C GLU A 322 5.90 -8.92 -3.61
N ALA A 323 6.33 -8.38 -2.46
CA ALA A 323 6.74 -6.97 -2.31
C ALA A 323 8.27 -6.80 -2.29
N GLY A 324 9.04 -7.87 -2.50
CA GLY A 324 10.50 -7.84 -2.51
C GLY A 324 11.15 -8.02 -1.15
N ASN A 325 10.38 -8.38 -0.13
CA ASN A 325 10.95 -8.69 1.16
C ASN A 325 11.61 -10.06 1.13
N ALA A 326 12.95 -10.10 1.16
CA ALA A 326 13.72 -11.33 1.12
C ALA A 326 13.39 -12.27 2.30
N SER A 327 13.20 -11.73 3.50
CA SER A 327 12.79 -12.51 4.67
C SER A 327 11.37 -13.08 4.52
N GLY A 328 10.48 -12.34 3.88
CA GLY A 328 9.16 -12.82 3.46
C GLY A 328 9.26 -13.98 2.47
N CYS A 329 10.10 -13.86 1.45
CA CYS A 329 10.38 -14.94 0.50
C CYS A 329 10.98 -16.18 1.18
N PHE A 330 11.85 -15.98 2.16
CA PHE A 330 12.39 -17.05 2.97
C PHE A 330 11.30 -17.80 3.73
N GLY A 331 10.46 -17.08 4.47
CA GLY A 331 9.34 -17.65 5.21
C GLY A 331 8.36 -18.39 4.28
N TYR A 332 8.08 -17.83 3.11
CA TYR A 332 7.19 -18.44 2.13
C TYR A 332 7.77 -19.74 1.57
N GLY A 333 9.01 -19.72 1.07
CA GLY A 333 9.70 -20.91 0.55
C GLY A 333 9.84 -22.01 1.60
N TYR A 334 10.12 -21.65 2.86
CA TYR A 334 10.16 -22.61 3.96
C TYR A 334 8.82 -23.34 4.14
N LEU A 335 7.70 -22.60 4.12
CA LEU A 335 6.37 -23.18 4.29
C LEU A 335 5.93 -24.01 3.08
N LEU A 336 6.32 -23.63 1.86
CA LEU A 336 6.12 -24.42 0.65
C LEU A 336 6.85 -25.76 0.74
N ARG A 337 8.16 -25.73 1.05
CA ARG A 337 9.00 -26.93 1.11
C ARG A 337 8.56 -27.89 2.22
N THR A 338 8.17 -27.37 3.38
CA THR A 338 7.74 -28.21 4.52
C THR A 338 6.28 -28.66 4.43
N GLY A 339 5.45 -27.95 3.66
CA GLY A 339 4.01 -28.16 3.63
C GLY A 339 3.28 -27.75 4.91
N ARG A 340 3.94 -27.09 5.87
CA ARG A 340 3.41 -26.76 7.21
C ARG A 340 2.21 -25.80 7.17
N GLY A 341 2.06 -25.00 6.12
CA GLY A 341 0.88 -24.16 5.88
C GLY A 341 -0.21 -24.82 5.03
N GLY A 342 -0.02 -26.08 4.61
CA GLY A 342 -0.74 -26.73 3.51
C GLY A 342 0.00 -26.59 2.17
N LYS A 343 -0.51 -27.22 1.11
CA LYS A 343 0.00 -27.03 -0.25
C LYS A 343 -0.87 -25.96 -0.95
N PRO A 344 -0.31 -24.82 -1.41
CA PRO A 344 -1.05 -23.96 -2.32
C PRO A 344 -1.30 -24.69 -3.66
N GLN A 345 -2.18 -24.15 -4.49
CA GLN A 345 -2.24 -24.60 -5.88
C GLN A 345 -0.90 -24.27 -6.55
N PRO A 346 -0.24 -25.22 -7.22
CA PRO A 346 1.07 -24.96 -7.82
C PRO A 346 1.00 -23.81 -8.82
N SER A 347 1.86 -22.81 -8.65
CA SER A 347 2.10 -21.76 -9.63
C SER A 347 3.59 -21.72 -10.02
N LEU A 348 3.90 -21.20 -11.21
CA LEU A 348 5.28 -21.09 -11.69
C LEU A 348 6.17 -20.29 -10.72
N GLY A 349 5.60 -19.30 -10.03
CA GLY A 349 6.30 -18.51 -9.01
C GLY A 349 6.63 -19.32 -7.75
N ASP A 350 5.80 -20.28 -7.36
CA ASP A 350 6.03 -21.11 -6.17
C ASP A 350 7.20 -22.08 -6.38
N GLU A 351 7.33 -22.66 -7.59
CA GLU A 351 8.46 -23.52 -7.94
C GLU A 351 9.78 -22.73 -7.92
N GLN A 352 9.80 -21.52 -8.45
CA GLN A 352 10.96 -20.63 -8.41
C GLN A 352 11.36 -20.25 -6.99
N ILE A 353 10.38 -19.98 -6.11
CA ILE A 353 10.65 -19.65 -4.70
C ILE A 353 11.15 -20.87 -3.92
N VAL A 354 10.64 -22.07 -4.20
CA VAL A 354 11.17 -23.31 -3.60
C VAL A 354 12.59 -23.57 -4.07
N SER A 355 12.87 -23.41 -5.37
CA SER A 355 14.24 -23.51 -5.89
C SER A 355 15.16 -22.48 -5.26
N ALA A 356 14.71 -21.23 -5.09
CA ALA A 356 15.45 -20.17 -4.40
C ALA A 356 15.74 -20.55 -2.94
N PHE A 357 14.76 -21.10 -2.21
CA PHE A 357 14.93 -21.60 -0.85
C PHE A 357 16.03 -22.68 -0.77
N GLU A 358 16.03 -23.62 -1.72
CA GLU A 358 16.99 -24.73 -1.75
C GLU A 358 18.42 -24.27 -2.07
N MET A 359 18.56 -23.21 -2.86
CA MET A 359 19.85 -22.57 -3.17
C MET A 359 20.34 -21.63 -2.04
N GLY A 360 19.54 -21.42 -0.99
CA GLY A 360 19.92 -20.60 0.17
C GLY A 360 19.88 -19.09 -0.13
N GLU A 361 20.72 -18.32 0.57
CA GLU A 361 20.74 -16.85 0.48
C GLU A 361 20.96 -16.34 -0.95
N GLU A 362 21.81 -17.02 -1.72
CA GLU A 362 22.07 -16.71 -3.14
C GLU A 362 20.85 -16.93 -4.03
N GLY A 363 20.07 -17.98 -3.77
CA GLY A 363 18.84 -18.26 -4.51
C GLY A 363 17.81 -17.14 -4.35
N TYR A 364 17.76 -16.50 -3.18
CA TYR A 364 16.87 -15.36 -2.96
C TYR A 364 17.31 -14.10 -3.69
N PHE A 365 18.62 -13.86 -3.81
CA PHE A 365 19.10 -12.75 -4.61
C PHE A 365 18.85 -12.98 -6.10
N GLU A 366 19.03 -14.20 -6.61
CA GLU A 366 18.70 -14.58 -8.01
C GLU A 366 17.21 -14.45 -8.31
N TYR A 367 16.37 -15.04 -7.46
CA TYR A 367 14.92 -14.90 -7.55
C TYR A 367 14.52 -13.42 -7.52
N GLY A 368 15.07 -12.68 -6.55
CA GLY A 368 14.70 -11.30 -6.37
C GLY A 368 15.11 -10.41 -7.54
N CYS A 369 16.30 -10.63 -8.10
CA CYS A 369 16.75 -9.88 -9.26
C CYS A 369 15.94 -10.22 -10.52
N THR A 370 15.62 -11.50 -10.74
CA THR A 370 14.77 -11.94 -11.87
C THR A 370 13.36 -11.32 -11.80
N ASN A 371 12.87 -11.03 -10.60
CA ASN A 371 11.58 -10.37 -10.37
C ASN A 371 11.68 -8.83 -10.24
N GLY A 372 12.83 -8.24 -10.59
CA GLY A 372 12.98 -6.79 -10.68
C GLY A 372 13.29 -6.06 -9.37
N TYR A 373 13.61 -6.78 -8.28
CA TYR A 373 14.04 -6.14 -7.03
C TYR A 373 15.49 -5.66 -7.18
N GLY A 374 15.65 -4.36 -7.45
CA GLY A 374 16.95 -3.79 -7.78
C GLY A 374 18.00 -3.96 -6.68
N PHE A 375 17.62 -3.98 -5.40
CA PHE A 375 18.55 -4.29 -4.31
C PHE A 375 19.15 -5.70 -4.44
N ALA A 376 18.34 -6.69 -4.81
CA ALA A 376 18.81 -8.06 -5.03
C ALA A 376 19.77 -8.14 -6.23
N CYS A 377 19.47 -7.39 -7.30
CA CYS A 377 20.39 -7.24 -8.43
C CYS A 377 21.71 -6.55 -8.04
N VAL A 378 21.69 -5.54 -7.16
CA VAL A 378 22.93 -4.94 -6.62
C VAL A 378 23.74 -5.96 -5.83
N ALA A 379 23.10 -6.77 -4.99
CA ALA A 379 23.80 -7.80 -4.21
C ALA A 379 24.47 -8.85 -5.11
N LEU A 380 23.77 -9.33 -6.15
CA LEU A 380 24.35 -10.24 -7.14
C LEU A 380 25.46 -9.57 -7.95
N GLY A 381 25.25 -8.33 -8.40
CA GLY A 381 26.26 -7.57 -9.15
C GLY A 381 27.54 -7.44 -8.35
N ALA A 382 27.45 -7.17 -7.05
CA ALA A 382 28.60 -7.14 -6.15
C ALA A 382 29.27 -8.51 -6.00
N ALA A 383 28.48 -9.60 -5.97
CA ALA A 383 29.04 -10.95 -5.93
C ALA A 383 29.89 -11.26 -7.17
N TYR A 384 29.45 -10.86 -8.36
CA TYR A 384 30.24 -10.98 -9.60
C TYR A 384 31.40 -9.97 -9.67
N GLU A 385 31.23 -8.72 -9.24
CA GLU A 385 32.29 -7.69 -9.28
C GLU A 385 33.50 -8.09 -8.43
N PHE A 386 33.24 -8.68 -7.26
CA PHE A 386 34.27 -9.01 -6.28
C PHE A 386 34.60 -10.50 -6.20
N GLY A 387 33.86 -11.37 -6.90
CA GLY A 387 34.04 -12.83 -6.82
C GLY A 387 33.68 -13.40 -5.45
N LEU A 388 32.54 -12.96 -4.90
CA LEU A 388 32.02 -13.42 -3.60
C LEU A 388 31.05 -14.59 -3.79
N ALA A 389 30.76 -15.30 -2.70
CA ALA A 389 29.71 -16.33 -2.69
C ALA A 389 29.90 -17.39 -3.81
N GLY A 390 31.15 -17.82 -4.05
CA GLY A 390 31.47 -18.83 -5.07
C GLY A 390 31.31 -18.37 -6.53
N ARG A 391 30.93 -17.12 -6.79
CA ARG A 391 30.78 -16.57 -8.15
C ARG A 391 32.14 -16.24 -8.76
N PRO A 392 32.33 -16.47 -10.07
CA PRO A 392 33.52 -16.01 -10.76
C PRO A 392 33.52 -14.48 -10.81
N LYS A 393 34.70 -13.89 -10.66
CA LYS A 393 34.85 -12.45 -10.84
C LYS A 393 34.56 -12.08 -12.30
N SER A 394 33.54 -11.27 -12.53
CA SER A 394 33.09 -10.85 -13.86
C SER A 394 32.58 -9.42 -13.82
N THR A 395 33.29 -8.51 -14.49
CA THR A 395 32.89 -7.10 -14.61
C THR A 395 31.71 -6.93 -15.56
N GLU A 396 31.56 -7.82 -16.54
CA GLU A 396 30.47 -7.79 -17.51
C GLU A 396 29.14 -8.20 -16.85
N ASP A 397 29.12 -9.36 -16.17
CA ASP A 397 27.92 -9.82 -15.44
C ASP A 397 27.52 -8.84 -14.34
N ALA A 398 28.51 -8.28 -13.62
CA ALA A 398 28.26 -7.26 -12.61
C ALA A 398 27.65 -5.99 -13.21
N ALA A 399 28.15 -5.52 -14.36
CA ALA A 399 27.62 -4.35 -15.04
C ALA A 399 26.17 -4.55 -15.49
N MET A 400 25.85 -5.70 -16.09
CA MET A 400 24.48 -6.06 -16.49
C MET A 400 23.52 -6.05 -15.31
N LEU A 401 23.92 -6.66 -14.18
CA LEU A 401 23.12 -6.71 -12.97
C LEU A 401 22.95 -5.32 -12.33
N TYR A 402 23.96 -4.46 -12.37
CA TYR A 402 23.84 -3.09 -11.88
C TYR A 402 23.01 -2.18 -12.80
N GLU A 403 23.05 -2.42 -14.12
CA GLU A 403 22.18 -1.75 -15.09
C GLU A 403 20.71 -2.12 -14.83
N GLN A 404 20.41 -3.41 -14.72
CA GLN A 404 19.08 -3.90 -14.34
C GLN A 404 18.66 -3.36 -12.96
N ALA A 405 19.58 -3.32 -11.99
CA ALA A 405 19.32 -2.72 -10.68
C ALA A 405 19.04 -1.22 -10.75
N CYS A 406 19.64 -0.50 -11.70
CA CYS A 406 19.48 0.94 -11.86
C CYS A 406 18.05 1.31 -12.28
N GLU A 407 17.32 0.40 -12.91
CA GLU A 407 15.92 0.58 -13.28
C GLU A 407 15.00 0.77 -12.07
N SER A 408 15.32 0.13 -10.93
CA SER A 408 14.44 0.11 -9.75
C SER A 408 15.12 0.47 -8.42
N HIS A 409 16.44 0.67 -8.38
CA HIS A 409 17.17 0.97 -7.13
C HIS A 409 18.38 1.91 -7.33
N PRO A 410 18.47 3.04 -6.59
CA PRO A 410 19.53 4.04 -6.78
C PRO A 410 20.96 3.52 -6.60
N TRP A 411 21.15 2.46 -5.80
CA TRP A 411 22.46 1.86 -5.61
C TRP A 411 22.98 1.13 -6.86
N GLY A 412 22.09 0.65 -7.74
CA GLY A 412 22.48 0.09 -9.03
C GLY A 412 23.16 1.13 -9.90
N CYS A 413 22.53 2.30 -10.07
CA CYS A 413 23.10 3.40 -10.84
C CYS A 413 24.43 3.92 -10.24
N ARG A 414 24.53 3.97 -8.91
CA ARG A 414 25.78 4.37 -8.23
C ARG A 414 26.90 3.35 -8.42
N ALA A 415 26.57 2.07 -8.34
CA ALA A 415 27.53 0.99 -8.58
C ALA A 415 28.01 1.00 -10.03
N LEU A 416 27.10 1.14 -11.00
CA LEU A 416 27.44 1.24 -12.41
C LEU A 416 28.34 2.44 -12.71
N LYS A 417 28.03 3.62 -12.15
CA LYS A 417 28.85 4.82 -12.29
C LYS A 417 30.25 4.69 -11.67
N ARG A 418 30.42 3.84 -10.65
CA ARG A 418 31.72 3.54 -10.03
C ARG A 418 32.59 2.66 -10.92
N MET A 419 32.00 1.81 -11.75
CA MET A 419 32.74 0.75 -12.45
C MET A 419 33.68 1.24 -13.56
N ASP A 420 33.71 2.54 -13.88
CA ASP A 420 34.65 3.16 -14.84
C ASP A 420 34.79 2.30 -16.13
N LEU A 421 33.63 1.84 -16.63
CA LEU A 421 33.55 1.03 -17.84
C LEU A 421 33.81 1.94 -19.06
N PRO A 422 34.64 1.50 -20.03
CA PRO A 422 35.06 2.32 -21.17
C PRO A 422 33.93 2.72 -22.12
#